data_AF-A0AAW8BXP8-F1
#
_entry.id   AF-A0AAW8BXP8-F1
#
_cell.length_a   1.000
_cell.length_b   1.000
_cell.length_c   1.000
_cell.angle_alpha   90.00
_cell.angle_beta   90.00
_cell.angle_gamma   90.00
#
_symmetry.space_group_name_H-M   'P 1'
#
loop_
_entity.id
_entity.type
_entity.pdbx_description
1 polymer ?
#
loop_
_entity_poly.entity_id
_entity_poly.type
_entity_poly.pdbx_seq_one_letter_code
_entity_poly.pdbx_strand_id
1 'polypeptide(L)'
;MTQWMRQAVDDVHRQYTMLPEDWTPTQREQYLQTLTGRLDRMAAELADTLAATAIAEWTNHRGQHPDYLTTVQLRTTALQNAREMIVRQELYDQIPPEQYEDEQTVEFDPPLHQPIPACQVPWDQRWKDARYRSEPGEPIEALAEMVWPAPQFSVMFRIKAAYLLIARLEDQLPVPDGPQHPLALDLAPMVYEDLLADGYPAQ
;
A
#
# COMPACT_ATOMS: atom_id res chain seq x y z
N MET A 1 -10.18 -4.80 26.87
CA MET A 1 -10.18 -5.42 25.54
C MET A 1 -10.65 -4.38 24.55
N THR A 2 -10.01 -4.28 23.39
CA THR A 2 -10.35 -3.26 22.41
C THR A 2 -11.25 -3.81 21.31
N GLN A 3 -12.26 -3.02 20.94
CA GLN A 3 -13.26 -3.39 19.94
C GLN A 3 -12.62 -3.73 18.59
N TRP A 4 -11.51 -3.06 18.25
CA TRP A 4 -10.75 -3.31 17.03
C TRP A 4 -10.15 -4.71 16.96
N MET A 5 -9.49 -5.19 18.04
CA MET A 5 -8.86 -6.51 18.06
C MET A 5 -9.91 -7.62 17.93
N ARG A 6 -11.08 -7.42 18.56
CA ARG A 6 -12.18 -8.38 18.45
C ARG A 6 -12.68 -8.50 17.01
N GLN A 7 -12.86 -7.36 16.35
CA GLN A 7 -13.30 -7.33 14.96
C GLN A 7 -12.30 -8.03 14.03
N ALA A 8 -11.00 -7.79 14.19
CA ALA A 8 -9.96 -8.46 13.40
C ALA A 8 -9.97 -9.98 13.59
N VAL A 9 -10.17 -10.47 14.83
CA VAL A 9 -10.29 -11.90 15.13
C VAL A 9 -11.54 -12.51 14.49
N ASP A 10 -12.69 -11.82 14.60
CA ASP A 10 -13.95 -12.26 14.02
C ASP A 10 -13.88 -12.34 12.48
N ASP A 11 -13.22 -11.37 11.84
CA ASP A 11 -13.07 -11.30 10.39
C ASP A 11 -12.20 -12.47 9.86
N VAL A 12 -11.05 -12.75 10.49
CA VAL A 12 -10.18 -13.87 10.06
C VAL A 12 -10.87 -15.23 10.23
N HIS A 13 -11.57 -15.44 11.35
CA HIS A 13 -12.29 -16.69 11.57
C HIS A 13 -13.54 -16.84 10.69
N ARG A 14 -14.14 -15.73 10.25
CA ARG A 14 -15.22 -15.79 9.27
C ARG A 14 -14.70 -16.16 7.88
N GLN A 15 -13.56 -15.61 7.50
CA GLN A 15 -13.08 -15.65 6.12
C GLN A 15 -12.16 -16.83 5.79
N TYR A 16 -11.29 -17.24 6.72
CA TYR A 16 -10.21 -18.19 6.42
C TYR A 16 -10.21 -19.43 7.32
N THR A 17 -10.58 -19.27 8.59
CA THR A 17 -10.44 -20.35 9.58
C THR A 17 -11.80 -20.84 10.06
N MET A 18 -12.33 -21.90 9.44
CA MET A 18 -13.54 -22.56 9.94
C MET A 18 -13.32 -23.09 11.35
N LEU A 19 -14.07 -22.54 12.31
CA LEU A 19 -14.18 -23.10 13.65
C LEU A 19 -14.83 -24.50 13.55
N PRO A 20 -14.46 -25.48 14.38
CA PRO A 20 -15.06 -26.81 14.33
C PRO A 20 -16.60 -26.75 14.38
N GLU A 21 -17.27 -27.41 13.44
CA GLU A 21 -18.74 -27.36 13.33
C GLU A 21 -19.43 -27.86 14.60
N ASP A 22 -18.82 -28.82 15.30
CA ASP A 22 -19.30 -29.41 16.55
C ASP A 22 -19.31 -28.45 17.76
N TRP A 23 -18.70 -27.27 17.63
CA TRP A 23 -18.69 -26.28 18.72
C TRP A 23 -20.04 -25.57 18.84
N THR A 24 -20.53 -25.51 20.07
CA THR A 24 -21.71 -24.67 20.40
C THR A 24 -21.40 -23.18 20.21
N PRO A 25 -22.42 -22.34 19.96
CA PRO A 25 -22.23 -20.88 19.86
C PRO A 25 -21.51 -20.28 21.07
N THR A 26 -21.78 -20.79 22.28
CA THR A 26 -21.13 -20.34 23.51
C THR A 26 -19.64 -20.70 23.56
N GLN A 27 -19.27 -21.90 23.12
CA GLN A 27 -17.86 -22.31 23.06
C GLN A 27 -17.07 -21.50 22.03
N ARG A 28 -17.67 -21.21 20.87
CA ARG A 28 -17.07 -20.33 19.85
C ARG A 28 -16.83 -18.93 20.42
N GLU A 29 -17.82 -18.34 21.08
CA GLU A 29 -17.68 -17.00 21.67
C GLU A 29 -16.59 -16.95 22.75
N GLN A 30 -16.55 -17.94 23.64
CA GLN A 30 -15.53 -18.03 24.70
C GLN A 30 -14.11 -18.16 24.13
N TYR A 31 -13.95 -18.96 23.07
CA TYR A 31 -12.68 -19.10 22.37
C TYR A 31 -12.22 -17.77 21.76
N LEU A 32 -13.09 -17.11 20.98
CA LEU A 32 -12.79 -15.84 20.33
C LEU A 32 -12.50 -14.74 21.36
N GLN A 33 -13.21 -14.72 22.50
CA GLN A 33 -12.96 -13.79 23.60
C GLN A 33 -11.59 -14.02 24.24
N THR A 34 -11.22 -15.29 24.47
CA THR A 34 -9.92 -15.67 25.04
C THR A 34 -8.79 -15.29 24.10
N LEU A 35 -8.95 -15.60 22.81
CA LEU A 35 -7.99 -15.27 21.75
C LEU A 35 -7.80 -13.76 21.65
N THR A 36 -8.88 -12.99 21.54
CA THR A 36 -8.85 -11.51 21.53
C THR A 36 -8.09 -10.97 22.73
N GLY A 37 -8.36 -11.48 23.93
CA GLY A 37 -7.72 -11.02 25.16
C GLY A 37 -6.24 -11.37 25.25
N ARG A 38 -5.79 -12.44 24.56
CA ARG A 38 -4.38 -12.77 24.41
C ARG A 38 -3.70 -11.81 23.45
N LEU A 39 -4.27 -11.59 22.26
CA LEU A 39 -3.70 -10.71 21.25
C LEU A 39 -3.64 -9.25 21.71
N ASP A 40 -4.66 -8.77 22.42
CA ASP A 40 -4.65 -7.42 23.03
C ASP A 40 -3.47 -7.24 24.00
N ARG A 41 -3.13 -8.27 24.79
CA ARG A 41 -1.99 -8.21 25.73
C ARG A 41 -0.67 -8.18 24.98
N MET A 42 -0.51 -9.04 23.97
CA MET A 42 0.69 -9.06 23.11
C MET A 42 0.87 -7.71 22.41
N ALA A 43 -0.21 -7.12 21.90
CA ALA A 43 -0.18 -5.82 21.26
C ALA A 43 0.17 -4.70 22.26
N ALA A 44 -0.31 -4.75 23.50
CA ALA A 44 0.05 -3.76 24.52
C ALA A 44 1.55 -3.82 24.89
N GLU A 45 2.11 -5.02 25.07
CA GLU A 45 3.53 -5.21 25.38
C GLU A 45 4.43 -4.72 24.24
N LEU A 46 4.06 -5.04 22.99
CA LEU A 46 4.75 -4.55 21.80
C LEU A 46 4.61 -3.02 21.66
N ALA A 47 3.44 -2.47 21.93
CA ALA A 47 3.20 -1.02 21.87
C ALA A 47 4.09 -0.24 22.84
N ASP A 48 4.33 -0.76 24.05
CA ASP A 48 5.23 -0.13 25.01
C ASP A 48 6.66 -0.07 24.47
N THR A 49 7.11 -1.14 23.80
CA THR A 49 8.43 -1.19 23.15
C THR A 49 8.51 -0.20 21.99
N LEU A 50 7.53 -0.20 21.09
CA LEU A 50 7.48 0.71 19.93
C LEU A 50 7.39 2.18 20.36
N ALA A 51 6.60 2.48 21.39
CA ALA A 51 6.48 3.84 21.92
C ALA A 51 7.79 4.33 22.52
N ALA A 52 8.51 3.47 23.27
CA ALA A 52 9.82 3.82 23.81
C ALA A 52 10.82 4.16 22.71
N THR A 53 10.86 3.36 21.65
CA THR A 53 11.70 3.61 20.45
C THR A 53 11.32 4.93 19.78
N ALA A 54 10.04 5.16 19.51
CA ALA A 54 9.58 6.36 18.82
C ALA A 54 9.87 7.65 19.61
N ILE A 55 9.75 7.60 20.94
CA ILE A 55 10.12 8.73 21.82
C ILE A 55 11.64 8.98 21.80
N ALA A 56 12.45 7.92 21.78
CA ALA A 56 13.91 8.03 21.70
C ALA A 56 14.34 8.64 20.35
N GLU A 57 13.78 8.16 19.23
CA GLU A 57 14.03 8.69 17.89
C GLU A 57 13.63 10.16 17.78
N TRP A 58 12.44 10.52 18.29
CA TRP A 58 12.01 11.92 18.35
C TRP A 58 13.02 12.80 19.07
N THR A 59 13.47 12.35 20.25
CA THR A 59 14.42 13.09 21.08
C THR A 59 15.76 13.25 20.37
N ASN A 60 16.25 12.22 19.70
CA ASN A 60 17.48 12.26 18.92
C ASN A 60 17.39 13.24 17.73
N HIS A 61 16.25 13.27 17.03
CA HIS A 61 16.07 14.13 15.86
C HIS A 61 15.80 15.60 16.21
N ARG A 62 15.09 15.86 17.31
CA ARG A 62 14.66 17.22 17.70
C ARG A 62 15.54 17.84 18.79
N GLY A 63 16.43 17.07 19.41
CA GLY A 63 17.28 17.50 20.53
C GLY A 63 16.51 17.81 21.82
N GLN A 64 15.22 17.48 21.88
CA GLN A 64 14.34 17.72 23.02
C GLN A 64 13.29 16.61 23.15
N HIS A 65 12.88 16.32 24.38
CA HIS A 65 11.81 15.36 24.63
C HIS A 65 10.49 15.84 24.00
N PRO A 66 9.64 14.91 23.53
CA PRO A 66 8.30 15.26 23.05
C PRO A 66 7.47 15.88 24.17
N ASP A 67 6.64 16.86 23.82
CA ASP A 67 5.65 17.39 24.76
C ASP A 67 4.58 16.34 25.07
N TYR A 68 3.67 16.67 25.99
CA TYR A 68 2.63 15.74 26.41
C TYR A 68 1.75 15.26 25.24
N LEU A 69 1.30 16.17 24.38
CA LEU A 69 0.43 15.82 23.24
C LEU A 69 1.15 14.94 22.24
N THR A 70 2.41 15.26 21.93
CA THR A 70 3.26 14.45 21.04
C THR A 70 3.50 13.07 21.63
N THR A 71 3.76 12.98 22.94
CA THR A 71 3.94 11.69 23.63
C THR A 71 2.69 10.81 23.53
N VAL A 72 1.51 11.40 23.73
CA VAL A 72 0.23 10.69 23.59
C VAL A 72 0.03 10.21 22.15
N GLN A 73 0.34 11.04 21.15
CA GLN A 73 0.27 10.65 19.74
C GLN A 73 1.21 9.49 19.42
N LEU A 74 2.49 9.59 19.80
CA LEU A 74 3.49 8.53 19.58
C LEU A 74 3.07 7.20 20.21
N ARG A 75 2.53 7.23 21.43
CA ARG A 75 1.99 6.04 22.12
C ARG A 75 0.75 5.48 21.42
N THR A 76 -0.12 6.34 20.90
CA THR A 76 -1.32 5.93 20.18
C THR A 76 -0.95 5.25 18.85
N THR A 77 -0.03 5.83 18.10
CA THR A 77 0.52 5.25 16.86
C THR A 77 1.23 3.93 17.14
N ALA A 78 2.07 3.87 18.18
CA ALA A 78 2.74 2.63 18.59
C ALA A 78 1.73 1.52 18.93
N LEU A 79 0.62 1.86 19.59
CA LEU A 79 -0.45 0.91 19.90
C LEU A 79 -1.19 0.42 18.65
N GLN A 80 -1.45 1.29 17.68
CA GLN A 80 -2.05 0.90 16.40
C GLN A 80 -1.14 -0.05 15.63
N ASN A 81 0.13 0.33 15.44
CA ASN A 81 1.13 -0.49 14.73
C ASN A 81 1.34 -1.84 15.42
N ALA A 82 1.40 -1.87 16.75
CA ALA A 82 1.55 -3.11 17.50
C ALA A 82 0.37 -4.05 17.27
N ARG A 83 -0.86 -3.53 17.28
CA ARG A 83 -2.06 -4.33 17.02
C ARG A 83 -2.07 -4.93 15.62
N GLU A 84 -1.74 -4.13 14.61
CA GLU A 84 -1.66 -4.60 13.22
C GLU A 84 -0.59 -5.68 13.06
N MET A 85 0.58 -5.49 13.65
CA MET A 85 1.67 -6.47 13.56
C MET A 85 1.30 -7.80 14.24
N ILE A 86 0.71 -7.75 15.44
CA ILE A 86 0.27 -8.96 16.15
C ILE A 86 -0.84 -9.69 15.39
N VAL A 87 -1.84 -8.96 14.86
CA VAL A 87 -2.90 -9.57 14.05
C VAL A 87 -2.33 -10.25 12.82
N ARG A 88 -1.40 -9.59 12.12
CA ARG A 88 -0.76 -10.18 10.95
C ARG A 88 -0.01 -11.47 11.30
N GLN A 89 0.83 -11.43 12.33
CA GLN A 89 1.67 -12.56 12.74
C GLN A 89 0.88 -13.73 13.33
N GLU A 90 -0.10 -13.46 14.18
CA GLU A 90 -0.80 -14.50 14.94
C GLU A 90 -2.07 -14.99 14.24
N LEU A 91 -2.67 -14.20 13.36
CA LEU A 91 -3.89 -14.58 12.65
C LEU A 91 -3.64 -14.87 11.17
N TYR A 92 -3.00 -13.95 10.44
CA TYR A 92 -2.87 -14.09 8.99
C TYR A 92 -1.74 -15.03 8.58
N ASP A 93 -0.56 -14.95 9.20
CA ASP A 93 0.58 -15.83 8.88
C ASP A 93 0.34 -17.29 9.31
N GLN A 94 -0.70 -17.57 10.11
CA GLN A 94 -1.12 -18.91 10.51
C GLN A 94 -2.08 -19.57 9.52
N ILE A 95 -2.58 -18.84 8.52
CA ILE A 95 -3.46 -19.39 7.48
C ILE A 95 -2.58 -20.20 6.52
N PRO A 96 -2.78 -21.53 6.39
CA PRO A 96 -2.06 -22.34 5.42
C PRO A 96 -2.25 -21.79 4.00
N PRO A 97 -1.21 -21.79 3.15
CA PRO A 97 -1.29 -21.30 1.76
C PRO A 97 -2.35 -22.02 0.91
N GLU A 98 -2.79 -23.20 1.34
CA GLU A 98 -3.85 -24.01 0.71
C GLU A 98 -5.27 -23.45 0.97
N GLN A 99 -5.47 -22.60 1.99
CA GLN A 99 -6.77 -21.99 2.33
C GLN A 99 -7.02 -20.67 1.59
N TYR A 100 -6.08 -20.22 0.75
CA TYR A 100 -6.26 -19.09 -0.16
C TYR A 100 -6.91 -19.52 -1.50
N GLU A 101 -7.30 -20.80 -1.64
CA GLU A 101 -7.81 -21.36 -2.90
C GLU A 101 -9.33 -21.14 -3.12
N ASP A 102 -10.06 -20.57 -2.15
CA ASP A 102 -11.53 -20.36 -2.24
C ASP A 102 -11.95 -18.89 -2.38
N GLU A 103 -11.05 -17.99 -2.79
CA GLU A 103 -11.52 -16.84 -3.55
C GLU A 103 -11.93 -17.37 -4.92
N GLN A 104 -13.24 -17.33 -5.21
CA GLN A 104 -13.79 -17.57 -6.53
C GLN A 104 -13.05 -16.69 -7.55
N THR A 105 -11.98 -17.26 -8.08
CA THR A 105 -11.33 -16.86 -9.31
C THR A 105 -12.42 -16.99 -10.35
N VAL A 106 -13.02 -15.85 -10.70
CA VAL A 106 -13.67 -15.73 -12.00
C VAL A 106 -12.61 -16.24 -12.97
N GLU A 107 -12.94 -17.33 -13.65
CA GLU A 107 -12.16 -18.00 -14.68
C GLU A 107 -11.88 -17.00 -15.81
N PHE A 108 -10.92 -16.11 -15.57
CA PHE A 108 -10.13 -15.50 -16.60
C PHE A 108 -8.74 -16.07 -16.36
N ASP A 109 -8.45 -17.15 -17.07
CA ASP A 109 -7.13 -17.70 -17.23
C ASP A 109 -6.41 -16.88 -18.31
N PRO A 110 -5.60 -15.85 -18.01
CA PRO A 110 -4.35 -15.73 -18.69
C PRO A 110 -3.38 -16.69 -17.99
N PRO A 111 -2.61 -17.49 -18.73
CA PRO A 111 -1.83 -18.57 -18.15
C PRO A 111 -0.87 -18.02 -17.09
N LEU A 112 -0.53 -18.85 -16.09
CA LEU A 112 0.64 -18.71 -15.22
C LEU A 112 1.95 -18.59 -16.04
N HIS A 113 2.10 -17.49 -16.77
CA HIS A 113 3.39 -17.03 -17.24
C HIS A 113 4.05 -16.46 -15.99
N GLN A 114 5.23 -17.00 -15.67
CA GLN A 114 6.22 -16.36 -14.80
C GLN A 114 6.13 -14.84 -15.01
N PRO A 115 6.11 -14.01 -13.96
CA PRO A 115 5.95 -12.57 -14.13
C PRO A 115 7.00 -12.12 -15.13
N ILE A 116 6.52 -11.71 -16.30
CA ILE A 116 7.35 -11.17 -17.36
C ILE A 116 8.19 -10.10 -16.67
N PRO A 117 9.53 -10.22 -16.62
CA PRO A 117 10.37 -9.22 -15.98
C PRO A 117 9.99 -7.84 -16.52
N ALA A 118 10.02 -6.79 -15.69
CA ALA A 118 9.61 -5.46 -16.14
C ALA A 118 10.30 -5.03 -17.47
N CYS A 119 11.55 -5.46 -17.69
CA CYS A 119 12.30 -5.23 -18.93
C CYS A 119 11.74 -5.90 -20.21
N GLN A 120 10.82 -6.87 -20.07
CA GLN A 120 10.11 -7.52 -21.17
C GLN A 120 8.72 -6.90 -21.42
N VAL A 121 8.23 -6.05 -20.52
CA VAL A 121 7.02 -5.25 -20.74
C VAL A 121 7.41 -3.98 -21.51
N PRO A 122 6.77 -3.69 -22.67
CA PRO A 122 7.01 -2.46 -23.41
C PRO A 122 6.86 -1.20 -22.54
N TRP A 123 7.73 -0.21 -22.73
CA TRP A 123 7.72 1.03 -21.95
C TRP A 123 6.36 1.74 -21.92
N ASP A 124 5.54 1.63 -22.98
CA ASP A 124 4.24 2.31 -23.14
C ASP A 124 3.11 1.65 -22.33
N GLN A 125 3.34 0.45 -21.82
CA GLN A 125 2.43 -0.28 -20.92
C GLN A 125 2.96 -0.37 -19.50
N ARG A 126 4.29 -0.40 -19.32
CA ARG A 126 4.96 -0.57 -18.02
C ARG A 126 4.56 0.46 -16.97
N TRP A 127 4.47 1.73 -17.37
CA TRP A 127 4.16 2.85 -16.47
C TRP A 127 2.70 2.88 -15.98
N LYS A 128 1.78 2.20 -16.67
CA LYS A 128 0.35 2.14 -16.32
C LYS A 128 0.06 1.14 -15.20
N ASP A 129 0.92 0.14 -15.03
CA ASP A 129 0.73 -0.93 -14.06
C ASP A 129 1.71 -0.79 -12.88
N ALA A 130 1.15 -0.68 -11.67
CA ALA A 130 1.92 -0.55 -10.43
C ALA A 130 2.89 -1.72 -10.19
N ARG A 131 2.67 -2.88 -10.80
CA ARG A 131 3.54 -4.06 -10.68
C ARG A 131 4.84 -3.94 -11.46
N TYR A 132 4.88 -3.09 -12.50
CA TYR A 132 6.01 -3.00 -13.43
C TYR A 132 6.65 -1.61 -13.49
N ARG A 133 5.96 -0.56 -13.00
CA ARG A 133 6.47 0.81 -13.04
C ARG A 133 7.63 1.04 -12.06
N SER A 134 8.56 1.90 -12.46
CA SER A 134 9.64 2.42 -11.60
C SER A 134 9.24 3.76 -10.99
N GLU A 135 9.70 4.04 -9.77
CA GLU A 135 9.43 5.33 -9.12
C GLU A 135 10.25 6.46 -9.79
N PRO A 136 9.60 7.52 -10.29
CA PRO A 136 10.28 8.68 -10.83
C PRO A 136 11.00 9.40 -9.68
N GLY A 137 12.30 9.68 -9.84
CA GLY A 137 13.02 10.53 -8.91
C GLY A 137 12.71 12.02 -9.13
N GLU A 138 13.12 12.87 -8.19
CA GLU A 138 12.94 14.34 -8.26
C GLU A 138 13.30 14.97 -9.62
N PRO A 139 14.37 14.56 -10.34
CA PRO A 139 14.69 15.15 -11.64
C PRO A 139 13.62 14.89 -12.72
N ILE A 140 12.95 13.72 -12.66
CA ILE A 140 11.93 13.33 -13.64
C ILE A 140 10.59 13.97 -13.29
N GLU A 141 10.28 14.10 -12.00
CA GLU A 141 9.14 14.87 -11.55
C GLU A 141 9.26 16.34 -11.98
N ALA A 142 10.41 16.97 -11.75
CA ALA A 142 10.69 18.34 -12.20
C ALA A 142 10.62 18.48 -13.73
N LEU A 143 11.08 17.47 -14.47
CA LEU A 143 10.94 17.43 -15.93
C LEU A 143 9.47 17.36 -16.35
N ALA A 144 8.65 16.53 -15.70
CA ALA A 144 7.22 16.44 -15.97
C ALA A 144 6.50 17.78 -15.66
N GLU A 145 6.86 18.44 -14.56
CA GLU A 145 6.33 19.77 -14.24
C GLU A 145 6.75 20.85 -15.24
N MET A 146 7.98 20.78 -15.74
CA MET A 146 8.49 21.71 -16.74
C MET A 146 7.82 21.52 -18.10
N VAL A 147 7.61 20.27 -18.53
CA VAL A 147 7.03 19.93 -19.84
C VAL A 147 5.52 20.16 -19.84
N TRP A 148 4.84 19.81 -18.75
CA TRP A 148 3.39 19.94 -18.60
C TRP A 148 3.03 20.81 -17.39
N PRO A 149 3.24 22.13 -17.44
CA PRO A 149 3.09 23.00 -16.29
C PRO A 149 1.63 23.19 -15.84
N ALA A 150 1.43 23.62 -14.61
CA ALA A 150 0.13 24.10 -14.14
C ALA A 150 -0.19 25.49 -14.74
N PRO A 151 -1.48 25.90 -14.85
CA PRO A 151 -2.70 25.16 -14.50
C PRO A 151 -3.26 24.28 -15.63
N GLN A 152 -2.59 24.29 -16.79
CA GLN A 152 -3.02 23.61 -18.01
C GLN A 152 -2.98 22.07 -17.91
N PHE A 153 -2.20 21.51 -16.98
CA PHE A 153 -2.20 20.08 -16.64
C PHE A 153 -2.38 19.89 -15.14
N SER A 154 -3.30 19.01 -14.76
CA SER A 154 -3.55 18.68 -13.36
C SER A 154 -2.33 18.04 -12.66
N VAL A 155 -2.34 18.04 -11.33
CA VAL A 155 -1.29 17.39 -10.52
C VAL A 155 -1.21 15.89 -10.86
N MET A 156 -2.34 15.20 -10.98
CA MET A 156 -2.36 13.77 -11.29
C MET A 156 -1.83 13.47 -12.69
N PHE A 157 -2.10 14.35 -13.66
CA PHE A 157 -1.49 14.28 -14.99
C PHE A 157 0.04 14.32 -14.88
N ARG A 158 0.59 15.28 -14.14
CA ARG A 158 2.05 15.42 -13.98
C ARG A 158 2.68 14.21 -13.29
N ILE A 159 2.01 13.62 -12.30
CA ILE A 159 2.46 12.38 -11.64
C ILE A 159 2.51 11.22 -12.63
N LYS A 160 1.42 10.97 -13.38
CA LYS A 160 1.39 9.90 -14.39
C LYS A 160 2.38 10.14 -15.53
N ALA A 161 2.54 11.39 -15.94
CA ALA A 161 3.55 11.79 -16.91
C ALA A 161 4.98 11.51 -16.41
N ALA A 162 5.27 11.69 -15.13
CA ALA A 162 6.58 11.33 -14.57
C ALA A 162 6.84 9.81 -14.66
N TYR A 163 5.83 8.97 -14.38
CA TYR A 163 5.92 7.52 -14.58
C TYR A 163 6.15 7.13 -16.06
N LEU A 164 5.48 7.81 -16.99
CA LEU A 164 5.70 7.64 -18.43
C LEU A 164 7.14 8.01 -18.83
N LEU A 165 7.68 9.11 -18.29
CA LEU A 165 9.02 9.59 -18.61
C LEU A 165 10.12 8.66 -18.09
N ILE A 166 9.99 8.13 -16.87
CA ILE A 166 10.97 7.18 -16.34
C ILE A 166 10.97 5.88 -17.14
N ALA A 167 9.80 5.36 -17.53
CA ALA A 167 9.70 4.15 -18.35
C ALA A 167 10.36 4.34 -19.73
N ARG A 168 10.24 5.53 -20.34
CA ARG A 168 10.95 5.86 -21.59
C ARG A 168 12.45 5.94 -21.40
N LEU A 169 12.91 6.55 -20.30
CA LEU A 169 14.32 6.72 -20.02
C LEU A 169 15.02 5.37 -19.81
N GLU A 170 14.35 4.41 -19.15
CA GLU A 170 14.83 3.04 -18.96
C GLU A 170 15.07 2.32 -20.30
N ASP A 171 14.18 2.53 -21.26
CA ASP A 171 14.28 1.97 -22.61
C ASP A 171 15.17 2.84 -23.54
N GLN A 172 15.91 3.81 -22.98
CA GLN A 172 16.81 4.73 -23.70
C GLN A 172 16.11 5.55 -24.81
N LEU A 173 14.81 5.79 -24.64
CA LEU A 173 14.02 6.59 -25.57
C LEU A 173 14.15 8.08 -25.26
N PRO A 174 13.99 8.94 -26.29
CA PRO A 174 14.02 10.38 -26.07
C PRO A 174 12.85 10.80 -25.18
N VAL A 175 13.16 11.67 -24.21
CA VAL A 175 12.19 12.36 -23.36
C VAL A 175 12.07 13.81 -23.83
N PRO A 176 10.88 14.44 -23.74
CA PRO A 176 10.72 15.85 -24.04
C PRO A 176 11.59 16.71 -23.13
N ASP A 177 12.19 17.75 -23.68
CA ASP A 177 13.04 18.72 -22.96
C ASP A 177 12.28 20.01 -22.58
N GLY A 178 11.01 20.13 -22.99
CA GLY A 178 10.14 21.24 -22.62
C GLY A 178 8.74 21.18 -23.26
N PRO A 179 7.86 22.17 -22.97
CA PRO A 179 6.46 22.17 -23.40
C PRO A 179 6.24 22.22 -24.92
N GLN A 180 7.19 22.80 -25.65
CA GLN A 180 7.12 22.94 -27.11
C GLN A 180 7.71 21.74 -27.85
N HIS A 181 8.28 20.77 -27.11
CA HIS A 181 8.87 19.60 -27.72
C HIS A 181 7.77 18.73 -28.36
N PRO A 182 7.89 18.29 -29.62
CA PRO A 182 6.85 17.50 -30.30
C PRO A 182 6.40 16.26 -29.49
N LEU A 183 7.35 15.57 -28.86
CA LEU A 183 7.05 14.42 -27.98
C LEU A 183 6.12 14.77 -26.81
N ALA A 184 6.12 16.00 -26.30
CA ALA A 184 5.20 16.40 -25.23
C ALA A 184 3.74 16.36 -25.69
N LEU A 185 3.50 16.69 -26.97
CA LEU A 185 2.17 16.61 -27.59
C LEU A 185 1.77 15.17 -27.90
N ASP A 186 2.72 14.33 -28.30
CA ASP A 186 2.45 12.92 -28.62
C ASP A 186 2.21 12.07 -27.37
N LEU A 187 2.86 12.40 -26.25
CA LEU A 187 2.77 11.65 -24.99
C LEU A 187 1.57 12.07 -24.14
N ALA A 188 1.09 13.31 -24.25
CA ALA A 188 -0.02 13.80 -23.44
C ALA A 188 -1.33 12.98 -23.62
N PRO A 189 -1.74 12.58 -24.83
CA PRO A 189 -2.90 11.72 -25.03
C PRO A 189 -2.81 10.40 -24.26
N MET A 190 -1.62 9.79 -24.20
CA MET A 190 -1.42 8.52 -23.47
C MET A 190 -1.67 8.68 -21.97
N VAL A 191 -1.25 9.80 -21.39
CA VAL A 191 -1.50 10.14 -19.98
C VAL A 191 -2.98 10.42 -19.74
N TYR A 192 -3.66 11.11 -20.65
CA TYR A 192 -5.08 11.37 -20.54
C TYR A 192 -5.93 10.10 -20.63
N GLU A 193 -5.61 9.18 -21.55
CA GLU A 193 -6.29 7.89 -21.66
C GLU A 193 -6.19 7.09 -20.36
N ASP A 194 -5.02 7.09 -19.75
CA ASP A 194 -4.76 6.39 -18.49
C ASP A 194 -5.45 7.06 -17.29
N LEU A 195 -5.49 8.39 -17.23
CA LEU A 195 -6.28 9.13 -16.25
C LEU A 195 -7.77 8.79 -16.34
N LEU A 196 -8.31 8.73 -17.56
CA LEU A 196 -9.71 8.39 -17.80
C LEU A 196 -10.03 6.95 -17.40
N ALA A 197 -9.11 6.02 -17.67
CA ALA A 197 -9.24 4.62 -17.24
C ALA A 197 -9.30 4.50 -15.71
N ASP A 198 -8.56 5.35 -14.99
CA ASP A 198 -8.57 5.43 -13.52
C ASP A 198 -9.73 6.25 -12.94
N GLY A 199 -10.60 6.81 -13.78
CA GLY A 199 -11.77 7.59 -13.36
C GLY A 199 -11.48 9.05 -12.99
N TYR A 200 -10.31 9.58 -13.35
CA TYR A 200 -9.98 10.99 -13.17
C TYR A 200 -10.50 11.85 -14.34
N PRO A 201 -10.89 13.11 -14.10
CA PRO A 201 -11.26 14.02 -15.17
C PRO A 201 -10.04 14.35 -16.04
N ALA A 202 -10.19 14.30 -17.37
CA ALA A 202 -9.21 14.82 -18.31
C ALA A 202 -9.26 16.37 -18.29
N GLN A 203 -8.58 16.96 -17.31
CA GLN A 203 -8.32 18.40 -17.22
C GLN A 203 -6.82 18.65 -17.06
#